data_AF-A0A060C2F4-F1
#
_entry.id   AF-A0A060C2F4-F1
#
_cell.length_a   1.000
_cell.length_b   1.000
_cell.length_c   1.000
_cell.angle_alpha   90.00
_cell.angle_beta   90.00
_cell.angle_gamma   90.00
#
_symmetry.space_group_name_H-M   'P 1'
#
loop_
_entity.id
_entity.type
_entity.pdbx_description
1 polymer ?
#
loop_
_entity_poly.entity_id
_entity_poly.type
_entity_poly.pdbx_seq_one_letter_code
_entity_poly.pdbx_strand_id
1 'polypeptide(L)'
;KHGKDKLNQWRIAWLADFLKYRYKTKGKHRYTAKGCNMAYWRDQFIDVNGYNEEIVGWGSEDEEFVVRLIKSGARKQYMKMGGIAFHIYHPLISRSREEINKKILADAINQP
;
A
#
# COMPACT_ATOMS: atom_id res chain seq x y z
N LYS A 1 -5.21 -21.39 3.97
CA LYS A 1 -6.17 -20.43 4.58
C LYS A 1 -7.33 -20.22 3.61
N HIS A 2 -8.55 -20.64 3.98
CA HIS A 2 -9.75 -20.32 3.20
C HIS A 2 -9.89 -18.79 3.14
N GLY A 3 -10.05 -18.24 1.93
CA GLY A 3 -10.24 -16.79 1.75
C GLY A 3 -11.55 -16.38 2.40
N LYS A 4 -11.48 -15.70 3.56
CA LYS A 4 -12.66 -15.30 4.36
C LYS A 4 -13.64 -14.40 3.60
N ASP A 5 -13.18 -13.77 2.52
CA ASP A 5 -13.94 -12.76 1.77
C ASP A 5 -14.20 -13.26 0.34
N LYS A 6 -15.39 -13.83 0.11
CA LYS A 6 -15.84 -14.42 -1.16
C LYS A 6 -15.80 -13.41 -2.32
N LEU A 7 -15.93 -12.11 -2.02
CA LEU A 7 -15.87 -11.03 -3.02
C LEU A 7 -14.52 -10.94 -3.74
N ASN A 8 -13.43 -11.44 -3.13
CA ASN A 8 -12.11 -11.46 -3.79
C ASN A 8 -11.96 -12.54 -4.86
N GLN A 9 -12.92 -13.47 -4.96
CA GLN A 9 -12.93 -14.53 -5.97
C GLN A 9 -13.58 -14.07 -7.28
N TRP A 10 -14.45 -13.07 -7.22
CA TRP A 10 -15.16 -12.57 -8.38
C TRP A 10 -14.23 -11.76 -9.30
N ARG A 11 -14.43 -11.94 -10.61
CA ARG A 11 -13.68 -11.30 -11.70
C ARG A 11 -14.66 -10.58 -12.59
N ILE A 12 -14.86 -9.29 -12.35
CA ILE A 12 -15.87 -8.48 -13.04
C ILE A 12 -15.19 -7.21 -13.51
N ALA A 13 -14.88 -7.13 -14.81
CA ALA A 13 -14.05 -6.06 -15.38
C ALA A 13 -14.61 -4.66 -15.13
N TRP A 14 -15.90 -4.44 -15.43
CA TRP A 14 -16.53 -3.13 -15.24
C TRP A 14 -16.53 -2.69 -13.76
N LEU A 15 -16.68 -3.64 -12.83
CA LEU A 15 -16.67 -3.36 -11.40
C LEU A 15 -15.25 -3.10 -10.90
N ALA A 16 -14.25 -3.79 -11.44
CA ALA A 16 -12.84 -3.49 -11.18
C ALA A 16 -12.50 -2.06 -11.63
N ASP A 17 -12.95 -1.66 -12.83
CA ASP A 17 -12.78 -0.30 -13.34
C ASP A 17 -13.51 0.75 -12.49
N PHE A 18 -14.73 0.46 -12.05
CA PHE A 18 -15.47 1.34 -11.16
C PHE A 18 -14.78 1.51 -9.80
N LEU A 19 -14.30 0.41 -9.22
CA LEU A 19 -13.68 0.36 -7.90
C LEU A 19 -12.26 0.90 -7.86
N LYS A 20 -11.54 0.94 -9.00
CA LYS A 20 -10.10 1.28 -9.03
C LYS A 20 -9.76 2.57 -8.27
N TYR A 21 -10.60 3.60 -8.37
CA TYR A 21 -10.40 4.89 -7.69
C TYR A 21 -11.28 5.12 -6.46
N ARG A 22 -12.11 4.14 -6.07
CA ARG A 22 -13.16 4.29 -5.04
C ARG A 22 -12.94 3.37 -3.85
N TYR A 23 -12.36 2.19 -4.08
CA TYR A 23 -12.10 1.22 -3.04
C TYR A 23 -10.93 1.67 -2.15
N LYS A 24 -11.13 1.75 -0.84
CA LYS A 24 -10.08 2.07 0.15
C LYS A 24 -9.26 3.34 -0.18
N THR A 25 -9.91 4.39 -0.69
CA THR A 25 -9.26 5.66 -1.03
C THR A 25 -9.49 6.78 -0.01
N LYS A 26 -10.31 6.56 1.03
CA LYS A 26 -10.69 7.58 2.02
C LYS A 26 -10.44 7.14 3.47
N GLY A 27 -10.43 8.11 4.39
CA GLY A 27 -10.31 7.90 5.83
C GLY A 27 -9.04 7.12 6.20
N LYS A 28 -9.15 6.20 7.16
CA LYS A 28 -8.06 5.33 7.62
C LYS A 28 -7.39 4.49 6.53
N HIS A 29 -8.04 4.33 5.36
CA HIS A 29 -7.53 3.53 4.26
C HIS A 29 -6.82 4.34 3.19
N ARG A 30 -6.81 5.68 3.27
CA ARG A 30 -6.24 6.56 2.26
C ARG A 30 -4.79 6.17 1.91
N TYR A 31 -3.98 5.85 2.91
CA TYR A 31 -2.57 5.52 2.76
C TYR A 31 -2.24 4.03 2.84
N THR A 32 -3.21 3.20 3.22
CA THR A 32 -2.98 1.75 3.32
C THR A 32 -2.50 1.19 1.99
N ALA A 33 -1.37 0.50 2.01
CA ALA A 33 -0.77 -0.13 0.86
C ALA A 33 -0.04 -1.42 1.26
N LYS A 34 0.22 -2.28 0.27
CA LYS A 34 1.06 -3.48 0.41
C LYS A 34 1.88 -3.61 -0.86
N GLY A 35 3.19 -3.59 -0.74
CA GLY A 35 4.18 -3.54 -1.81
C GLY A 35 4.34 -4.85 -2.56
N CYS A 36 3.83 -5.96 -2.01
CA CYS A 36 3.96 -7.29 -2.61
C CYS A 36 3.45 -7.39 -4.06
N ASN A 37 2.55 -6.50 -4.47
CA ASN A 37 2.13 -6.33 -5.86
C ASN A 37 1.64 -4.89 -6.07
N MET A 38 2.59 -3.98 -6.27
CA MET A 38 2.34 -2.56 -6.51
C MET A 38 3.16 -2.08 -7.73
N ALA A 39 2.60 -1.15 -8.48
CA ALA A 39 3.29 -0.44 -9.55
C ALA A 39 3.13 1.07 -9.36
N TYR A 40 4.13 1.82 -9.80
CA TYR A 40 4.18 3.28 -9.73
C TYR A 40 5.06 3.79 -10.88
N TRP A 41 4.89 5.06 -11.23
CA TRP A 41 5.70 5.70 -12.25
C TRP A 41 7.12 5.92 -11.74
N ARG A 42 8.12 5.62 -12.58
CA ARG A 42 9.53 5.81 -12.24
C ARG A 42 9.84 7.25 -11.84
N ASP A 43 9.31 8.21 -12.60
CA ASP A 43 9.58 9.63 -12.36
C ASP A 43 9.05 10.05 -10.98
N GLN A 44 7.83 9.64 -10.61
CA GLN A 44 7.29 9.91 -9.27
C GLN A 44 8.06 9.21 -8.16
N PHE A 45 8.59 7.99 -8.40
CA PHE A 45 9.47 7.32 -7.44
C PHE A 45 10.75 8.14 -7.19
N ILE A 46 11.34 8.69 -8.24
CA ILE A 46 12.53 9.54 -8.15
C ILE A 46 12.18 10.87 -7.47
N ASP A 47 11.06 11.50 -7.83
CA ASP A 47 10.62 12.78 -7.28
C ASP A 47 10.41 12.74 -5.77
N VAL A 48 9.89 11.63 -5.24
CA VAL A 48 9.74 11.46 -3.78
C VAL A 48 11.01 10.98 -3.10
N ASN A 49 12.09 10.69 -3.84
CA ASN A 49 13.33 10.10 -3.35
C ASN A 49 13.18 8.67 -2.80
N GLY A 50 12.48 7.80 -3.54
CA GLY A 50 12.43 6.36 -3.27
C GLY A 50 11.82 5.97 -1.91
N TYR A 51 12.23 4.84 -1.35
CA TYR A 51 11.80 4.40 0.00
C TYR A 51 12.61 5.12 1.08
N ASN A 52 11.99 5.37 2.24
CA ASN A 52 12.71 5.90 3.40
C ASN A 52 13.57 4.79 4.04
N GLU A 53 14.89 4.89 3.87
CA GLU A 53 15.87 3.92 4.36
C GLU A 53 15.99 3.85 5.90
N GLU A 54 15.40 4.81 6.63
CA GLU A 54 15.32 4.75 8.09
C GLU A 54 14.33 3.67 8.60
N ILE A 55 13.42 3.25 7.72
CA ILE A 55 12.49 2.15 7.97
C ILE A 55 13.23 0.83 7.75
N VAL A 56 13.61 0.22 8.86
CA VAL A 56 14.35 -1.04 8.88
C VAL A 56 13.52 -2.13 9.54
N GLY A 57 13.66 -3.36 9.04
CA GLY A 57 12.93 -4.51 9.55
C GLY A 57 11.53 -4.59 8.94
N TRP A 58 10.52 -4.85 9.79
CA TRP A 58 9.16 -5.10 9.31
C TRP A 58 8.25 -3.89 9.52
N GLY A 59 7.57 -3.47 8.44
CA GLY A 59 6.34 -2.68 8.48
C GLY A 59 6.52 -1.18 8.25
N SER A 60 5.41 -0.58 7.80
CA SER A 60 5.21 0.84 7.49
C SER A 60 5.96 1.40 6.27
N GLU A 61 6.88 0.66 5.66
CA GLU A 61 7.64 1.12 4.49
C GLU A 61 6.75 1.43 3.28
N ASP A 62 5.79 0.54 3.00
CA ASP A 62 4.89 0.70 1.87
C ASP A 62 3.91 1.85 2.07
N GLU A 63 3.40 1.99 3.30
CA GLU A 63 2.44 3.04 3.63
C GLU A 63 3.11 4.41 3.62
N GLU A 64 4.32 4.52 4.16
CA GLU A 64 5.10 5.76 4.20
C GLU A 64 5.43 6.23 2.77
N PHE A 65 5.88 5.31 1.92
CA PHE A 65 6.15 5.61 0.52
C PHE A 65 4.88 6.06 -0.23
N VAL A 66 3.74 5.38 -0.01
CA VAL A 66 2.45 5.76 -0.61
C VAL A 66 1.92 7.10 -0.11
N VAL A 67 2.19 7.48 1.15
CA VAL A 67 1.87 8.83 1.64
C VAL A 67 2.58 9.87 0.79
N ARG A 68 3.89 9.74 0.61
CA ARG A 68 4.69 10.70 -0.17
C ARG A 68 4.25 10.75 -1.64
N LEU A 69 3.98 9.60 -2.26
CA LEU A 69 3.42 9.57 -3.62
C LEU A 69 2.08 10.31 -3.72
N ILE A 70 1.15 10.07 -2.78
CA ILE A 70 -0.15 10.75 -2.82
C ILE A 70 0.00 12.26 -2.61
N LYS A 71 0.95 12.69 -1.78
CA LYS A 71 1.26 14.12 -1.56
C LYS A 71 1.93 14.77 -2.75
N SER A 72 2.72 14.03 -3.55
CA SER A 72 3.27 14.51 -4.82
C SER A 72 2.24 14.54 -5.96
N GLY A 73 0.97 14.24 -5.67
CA GLY A 73 -0.14 14.31 -6.63
C GLY A 73 -0.51 12.96 -7.27
N ALA A 74 0.16 11.87 -6.90
CA ALA A 74 -0.21 10.55 -7.39
C ALA A 74 -1.62 10.15 -6.92
N ARG A 75 -2.34 9.41 -7.78
CA ARG A 75 -3.66 8.89 -7.47
C ARG A 75 -3.61 7.38 -7.28
N LYS A 76 -3.92 6.93 -6.06
CA LYS A 76 -3.99 5.50 -5.74
C LYS A 76 -5.06 4.77 -6.55
N GLN A 77 -4.68 3.61 -7.08
CA GLN A 77 -5.56 2.66 -7.75
C GLN A 77 -5.54 1.29 -7.06
N TYR A 78 -6.70 0.63 -6.96
CA TYR A 78 -6.79 -0.75 -6.48
C TYR A 78 -7.27 -1.70 -7.57
N MET A 79 -6.59 -2.85 -7.72
CA MET A 79 -7.02 -3.95 -8.59
C MET A 79 -8.02 -4.90 -7.92
N LYS A 80 -9.00 -4.37 -7.18
CA LYS A 80 -10.07 -5.19 -6.56
C LYS A 80 -10.87 -5.87 -7.66
N MET A 81 -11.01 -7.20 -7.60
CA MET A 81 -11.66 -8.03 -8.63
C MET A 81 -10.94 -8.04 -10.00
N GLY A 82 -9.78 -7.39 -10.12
CA GLY A 82 -8.97 -7.34 -11.34
C GLY A 82 -7.82 -8.38 -11.38
N GLY A 83 -7.16 -8.65 -10.24
CA GLY A 83 -6.07 -9.65 -10.16
C GLY A 83 -6.18 -10.64 -8.99
N ILE A 84 -5.55 -11.81 -9.12
CA ILE A 84 -5.33 -12.76 -8.02
C ILE A 84 -3.91 -12.57 -7.50
N ALA A 85 -3.74 -12.53 -6.18
CA ALA A 85 -2.43 -12.58 -5.55
C ALA A 85 -2.43 -13.72 -4.52
N PHE A 86 -1.40 -14.55 -4.57
CA PHE A 86 -1.18 -15.61 -3.59
C PHE A 86 -0.06 -15.17 -2.66
N HIS A 87 -0.31 -15.28 -1.35
CA HIS A 87 0.74 -15.09 -0.35
C HIS A 87 1.28 -16.46 0.04
N ILE A 88 2.56 -16.69 -0.28
CA ILE A 88 3.27 -17.89 0.14
C ILE A 88 3.59 -17.76 1.62
N TYR A 89 3.36 -18.83 2.38
CA TYR A 89 3.64 -18.84 3.80
C TYR A 89 5.14 -18.70 4.06
N HIS A 90 5.50 -17.83 5.00
CA HIS A 90 6.85 -17.69 5.54
C HIS A 90 6.74 -17.38 7.04
N PRO A 91 7.78 -17.68 7.83
CA PRO A 91 7.82 -17.28 9.24
C PRO A 91 7.78 -15.76 9.38
N LEU A 92 7.30 -15.29 10.53
CA LEU A 92 7.27 -13.86 10.82
C LEU A 92 8.70 -13.33 11.05
N ILE A 93 8.98 -12.17 10.46
CA ILE A 93 10.23 -11.44 10.68
C ILE A 93 10.09 -10.60 11.96
N SER A 94 11.21 -10.27 12.60
CA SER A 94 11.27 -9.42 13.79
C SER A 94 10.48 -8.12 13.59
N ARG A 95 9.66 -7.79 14.60
CA ARG A 95 8.88 -6.54 14.67
C ARG A 95 9.45 -5.56 15.69
N SER A 96 10.71 -5.74 16.09
CA SER A 96 11.39 -4.92 17.10
C SER A 96 11.36 -3.41 16.81
N ARG A 97 11.32 -3.01 15.54
CA ARG A 97 11.26 -1.60 15.11
C ARG A 97 9.87 -1.10 14.71
N GLU A 98 8.81 -1.90 14.90
CA GLU A 98 7.46 -1.55 14.43
C GLU A 98 6.98 -0.19 14.96
N GLU A 99 7.22 0.12 16.23
CA GLU A 99 6.83 1.40 16.82
C GLU A 99 7.64 2.60 16.31
N ILE A 100 8.91 2.39 15.95
CA ILE A 100 9.74 3.44 15.33
C ILE A 100 9.24 3.69 13.90
N ASN A 101 9.00 2.62 13.14
CA ASN A 101 8.54 2.72 11.75
C ASN A 101 7.14 3.37 11.67
N LYS A 102 6.25 3.10 12.64
CA LYS A 102 4.95 3.79 12.77
C LYS A 102 5.08 5.29 13.05
N LYS A 103 6.09 5.71 13.82
CA LYS A 103 6.36 7.14 14.07
C LYS A 103 6.82 7.82 12.79
N ILE A 104 7.75 7.22 12.05
CA ILE A 104 8.20 7.72 10.74
C ILE A 104 7.01 7.88 9.79
N LEU A 105 6.11 6.88 9.73
CA LEU A 105 4.88 6.97 8.95
C LEU A 105 3.95 8.11 9.42
N ALA A 106 3.78 8.28 10.74
CA ALA A 106 2.96 9.36 11.28
C ALA A 106 3.52 10.73 10.92
N ASP A 107 4.84 10.90 10.99
CA ASP A 107 5.52 12.13 10.59
C ASP A 107 5.30 12.40 9.10
N ALA A 108 5.48 11.39 8.24
CA ALA A 108 5.20 11.51 6.81
C ALA A 108 3.74 11.89 6.52
N ILE A 109 2.77 11.43 7.32
CA ILE A 109 1.34 11.82 7.20
C ILE A 109 1.13 13.28 7.60
N ASN A 110 1.77 13.73 8.68
CA ASN A 110 1.56 15.05 9.29
C ASN A 110 2.38 16.17 8.65
N GLN A 111 3.44 15.84 7.91
CA GLN A 111 4.18 16.81 7.11
C GLN A 111 3.25 17.52 6.10
N PRO A 112 3.48 18.79 5.74
CA PRO A 112 2.65 19.48 4.76
C PRO A 112 2.72 18.82 3.36
#